data_AF-A0A3S4V7J7-F1
#
_entry.id   AF-A0A3S4V7J7-F1
#
_cell.length_a   1.000
_cell.length_b   1.000
_cell.length_c   1.000
_cell.angle_alpha   90.00
_cell.angle_beta   90.00
_cell.angle_gamma   90.00
#
_symmetry.space_group_name_H-M   'P 1'
#
loop_
_entity.id
_entity.type
_entity.pdbx_description
1 polymer ?
#
loop_
_entity_poly.entity_id
_entity_poly.type
_entity_poly.pdbx_seq_one_letter_code
_entity_poly.pdbx_strand_id
1 'polypeptide(L)'
;MDDVTPSGNEDQYYRELPDGTIKQTNPFSGVQVWTVPGRGARPLGRPLANPRPIGDAERVSACSFCADRLLETPPEKCRLVGDPFGDVRGGFRTLRHLPVEELTASTAEFRRVPNLFEILTWQYWHDNHGIDLSDDARSWQESYLADPQGMAHVCRVLDAKFAAQGLSLRADRLSADDLRRESAPFFGGGHDVIIARRHYADDAATTAGLAGSGQLSVVEHRAFMAMTVTATADLYRANPQARYVAVFQNWLRPAGASFDHLHKQLVAIDEIGASNESALEAAADDPSLFNRWGPDFAIDHHLLLAANDHAVAFVTFGHRYPAVEVWSTSGIDQPWRMDPEEVDAVSDLVHAVHVAVGVDVPSNEEWHHRPVQVKTPMPWHIVLKLRVSNPAGFEGGTKIYINTISPASLCARLLPRLIDARREHRIAEGIRLGDECDLPRGVLRAAH
;
A
#
# COMPACT_ATOMS: atom_id res chain seq x y z
N MET A 1 -4.10 43.96 -4.77
CA MET A 1 -2.73 43.45 -4.54
C MET A 1 -2.57 43.45 -3.04
N ASP A 2 -3.19 42.45 -2.41
CA ASP A 2 -3.00 42.22 -0.99
C ASP A 2 -1.84 41.24 -0.88
N ASP A 3 -0.73 41.78 -0.39
CA ASP A 3 0.53 41.10 -0.15
C ASP A 3 0.30 40.14 1.02
N VAL A 4 0.05 38.86 0.71
CA VAL A 4 0.05 37.79 1.70
C VAL A 4 1.51 37.58 2.08
N THR A 5 1.97 38.29 3.12
CA THR A 5 3.21 37.94 3.80
C THR A 5 3.13 36.46 4.19
N PRO A 6 4.09 35.61 3.77
CA PRO A 6 4.16 34.24 4.24
C PRO A 6 4.21 34.30 5.77
N SER A 7 3.37 33.52 6.44
CA SER A 7 3.48 33.38 7.88
C SER A 7 4.93 32.95 8.18
N GLY A 8 5.62 33.59 9.12
CA GLY A 8 7.07 33.35 9.36
C GLY A 8 7.45 31.90 9.73
N ASN A 9 6.48 30.98 9.79
CA ASN A 9 6.63 29.55 10.01
C ASN A 9 6.68 28.74 8.69
N GLU A 10 6.18 29.28 7.57
CA GLU A 10 6.19 28.58 6.27
C GLU A 10 7.59 28.47 5.67
N ASP A 11 8.38 29.53 5.78
CA ASP A 11 9.79 29.57 5.33
C ASP A 11 10.66 28.45 5.95
N GLN A 12 10.23 27.88 7.09
CA GLN A 12 10.89 26.73 7.72
C GLN A 12 10.68 25.43 6.94
N TYR A 13 9.49 25.24 6.36
CA TYR A 13 9.07 23.98 5.75
C TYR A 13 9.08 24.03 4.22
N TYR A 14 8.78 25.18 3.61
CA TYR A 14 8.75 25.34 2.16
C TYR A 14 9.25 26.73 1.77
N ARG A 15 10.35 26.78 1.00
CA ARG A 15 10.95 28.05 0.57
C ARG A 15 11.44 27.98 -0.87
N GLU A 16 10.91 28.84 -1.72
CA GLU A 16 11.39 29.05 -3.08
C GLU A 16 12.45 30.16 -3.11
N LEU A 17 13.59 29.86 -3.73
CA LEU A 17 14.72 30.78 -3.84
C LEU A 17 14.71 31.51 -5.20
N PRO A 18 15.38 32.67 -5.33
CA PRO A 18 15.39 33.45 -6.56
C PRO A 18 15.96 32.72 -7.79
N ASP A 19 16.80 31.70 -7.58
CA ASP A 19 17.34 30.86 -8.65
C ASP A 19 16.35 29.78 -9.12
N GLY A 20 15.20 29.64 -8.45
CA GLY A 20 14.19 28.60 -8.68
C GLY A 20 14.40 27.33 -7.84
N THR A 21 15.41 27.29 -6.97
CA THR A 21 15.61 26.17 -6.04
C THR A 21 14.53 26.20 -4.96
N ILE A 22 13.90 25.06 -4.71
CA ILE A 22 12.89 24.90 -3.65
C ILE A 22 13.50 24.07 -2.52
N LYS A 23 13.60 24.64 -1.32
CA LYS A 23 14.03 23.94 -0.12
C LYS A 23 12.81 23.55 0.70
N GLN A 24 12.75 22.27 1.05
CA GLN A 24 11.60 21.65 1.70
C GLN A 24 12.06 20.88 2.93
N THR A 25 11.28 20.96 4.01
CA THR A 25 11.38 20.08 5.17
C THR A 25 10.00 19.49 5.39
N ASN A 26 9.86 18.17 5.41
CA ASN A 26 8.56 17.56 5.68
C ASN A 26 8.18 17.81 7.15
N PRO A 27 7.00 18.39 7.42
CA PRO A 27 6.61 18.77 8.77
C PRO A 27 6.30 17.58 9.68
N PHE A 28 6.01 16.42 9.11
CA PHE A 28 5.68 15.19 9.85
C PHE A 28 6.92 14.36 10.20
N SER A 29 7.94 14.38 9.35
CA SER A 29 9.11 13.49 9.47
C SER A 29 10.45 14.21 9.62
N GLY A 30 10.50 15.52 9.41
CA GLY A 30 11.74 16.31 9.41
C GLY A 30 12.65 16.06 8.20
N VAL A 31 12.22 15.25 7.23
CA VAL A 31 13.03 14.94 6.04
C VAL A 31 13.28 16.20 5.22
N GLN A 32 14.54 16.45 4.89
CA GLN A 32 14.96 17.59 4.07
C GLN A 32 15.09 17.21 2.60
N VAL A 33 14.53 18.03 1.73
CA VAL A 33 14.48 17.79 0.29
C VAL A 33 14.67 19.09 -0.48
N TRP A 34 15.54 19.08 -1.49
CA TRP A 34 15.71 20.20 -2.39
C TRP A 34 15.25 19.83 -3.80
N THR A 35 14.49 20.73 -4.42
CA THR A 35 14.21 20.67 -5.86
C THR A 35 15.08 21.71 -6.55
N VAL A 36 15.97 21.26 -7.43
CA VAL A 36 16.92 22.15 -8.14
C VAL A 36 16.52 22.29 -9.61
N PRO A 37 16.46 23.51 -10.17
CA PRO A 37 16.15 23.77 -11.57
C PRO A 37 17.03 23.00 -12.56
N GLY A 38 16.51 22.78 -13.77
CA GLY A 38 17.25 22.15 -14.88
C GLY A 38 17.36 20.62 -14.84
N ARG A 39 16.86 19.95 -13.78
CA ARG A 39 16.85 18.48 -13.70
C ARG A 39 15.50 17.82 -14.05
N GLY A 40 14.46 18.62 -14.30
CA GLY A 40 13.07 18.17 -14.37
C GLY A 40 12.56 17.59 -15.68
N ALA A 41 13.30 17.65 -16.79
CA ALA A 41 12.79 17.21 -18.10
C ALA A 41 12.63 15.68 -18.28
N ARG A 42 12.88 14.88 -17.24
CA ARG A 42 12.79 13.41 -17.34
C ARG A 42 11.33 12.94 -17.26
N PRO A 43 10.93 11.93 -18.07
CA PRO A 43 9.67 11.20 -17.87
C PRO A 43 9.59 10.59 -16.46
N LEU A 44 8.36 10.42 -15.95
CA LEU A 44 8.12 9.76 -14.66
C LEU A 44 8.44 8.26 -14.72
N GLY A 45 7.94 7.59 -15.76
CA GLY A 45 8.15 6.18 -16.00
C GLY A 45 9.21 5.93 -17.07
N ARG A 46 9.70 4.70 -17.11
CA ARG A 46 10.47 4.19 -18.25
C ARG A 46 9.79 2.90 -18.70
N PRO A 47 9.24 2.86 -19.93
CA PRO A 47 8.69 1.64 -20.47
C PRO A 47 9.71 0.50 -20.40
N LEU A 48 9.20 -0.73 -20.25
CA LEU A 48 10.03 -1.92 -20.25
C LEU A 48 10.91 -1.96 -21.51
N ALA A 49 12.22 -2.15 -21.32
CA ALA A 49 13.14 -2.29 -22.44
C ALA A 49 12.91 -3.65 -23.11
N ASN A 50 12.68 -3.64 -24.43
CA ASN A 50 12.47 -4.84 -25.27
C ASN A 50 11.31 -5.74 -24.80
N PRO A 51 10.05 -5.25 -24.82
CA PRO A 51 8.91 -6.08 -24.48
C PRO A 51 8.76 -7.21 -25.49
N ARG A 52 8.45 -8.41 -25.00
CA ARG A 52 8.19 -9.60 -25.84
C ARG A 52 6.70 -9.94 -25.81
N PRO A 53 6.19 -10.62 -26.86
CA PRO A 53 4.84 -11.18 -26.82
C PRO A 53 4.65 -12.10 -25.59
N ILE A 54 3.46 -12.04 -24.98
CA ILE A 54 3.06 -12.94 -23.89
C ILE A 54 2.31 -14.12 -24.50
N GLY A 55 2.66 -15.35 -24.11
CA GLY A 55 1.87 -16.55 -24.42
C GLY A 55 0.76 -16.80 -23.40
N ASP A 56 -0.28 -17.57 -23.78
CA ASP A 56 -1.44 -17.82 -22.92
C ASP A 56 -1.08 -18.40 -21.54
N ALA A 57 -0.13 -19.35 -21.49
CA ALA A 57 0.34 -19.94 -20.24
C ALA A 57 0.98 -18.92 -19.31
N GLU A 58 1.71 -17.94 -19.83
CA GLU A 58 2.42 -16.94 -19.02
C GLU A 58 1.45 -15.98 -18.32
N ARG A 59 0.23 -15.81 -18.85
CA ARG A 59 -0.81 -14.97 -18.21
C ARG A 59 -1.17 -15.45 -16.80
N VAL A 60 -1.03 -16.74 -16.54
CA VAL A 60 -1.45 -17.41 -15.31
C VAL A 60 -0.32 -18.13 -14.58
N SER A 61 0.92 -18.10 -15.09
CA SER A 61 2.06 -18.81 -14.49
C SER A 61 3.40 -18.06 -14.46
N ALA A 62 3.42 -16.77 -14.85
CA ALA A 62 4.67 -15.99 -14.95
C ALA A 62 5.47 -15.86 -13.64
N CYS A 63 4.81 -15.88 -12.47
CA CYS A 63 5.46 -15.89 -11.16
C CYS A 63 4.67 -16.72 -10.13
N SER A 64 5.24 -16.92 -8.95
CA SER A 64 4.64 -17.70 -7.85
C SER A 64 3.31 -17.14 -7.34
N PHE A 65 2.98 -15.89 -7.65
CA PHE A 65 1.71 -15.27 -7.28
C PHE A 65 0.59 -15.50 -8.31
N CYS A 66 0.91 -16.04 -9.49
CA CYS A 66 -0.07 -16.24 -10.54
C CYS A 66 -1.04 -17.40 -10.25
N ALA A 67 -2.19 -17.38 -10.92
CA ALA A 67 -3.35 -18.23 -10.63
C ALA A 67 -3.11 -19.74 -10.78
N ASP A 68 -2.16 -20.18 -11.60
CA ASP A 68 -1.84 -21.61 -11.75
C ASP A 68 -0.76 -22.09 -10.76
N ARG A 69 -0.21 -21.17 -9.94
CA ARG A 69 0.87 -21.45 -8.98
C ARG A 69 0.41 -21.24 -7.53
N LEU A 70 -0.88 -21.46 -7.24
CA LEU A 70 -1.48 -21.25 -5.91
C LEU A 70 -0.73 -21.98 -4.77
N LEU A 71 -0.16 -23.15 -5.07
CA LEU A 71 0.53 -24.01 -4.11
C LEU A 71 2.01 -23.65 -3.88
N GLU A 72 2.45 -22.49 -4.40
CA GLU A 72 3.80 -21.95 -4.17
C GLU A 72 3.83 -20.81 -3.15
N THR A 73 2.65 -20.35 -2.72
CA THR A 73 2.47 -19.45 -1.58
C THR A 73 1.94 -20.23 -0.38
N PRO A 74 2.15 -19.79 0.87
CA PRO A 74 1.54 -20.43 2.02
C PRO A 74 -0.01 -20.52 1.89
N PRO A 75 -0.65 -21.45 2.63
CA PRO A 75 -2.11 -21.57 2.66
C PRO A 75 -2.84 -20.23 2.78
N GLU A 76 -3.89 -20.07 1.98
CA GLU A 76 -4.65 -18.81 1.94
C GLU A 76 -5.49 -18.64 3.21
N LYS A 77 -5.26 -17.54 3.94
CA LYS A 77 -6.11 -17.14 5.07
C LYS A 77 -7.52 -16.88 4.56
N CYS A 78 -7.63 -16.14 3.46
CA CYS A 78 -8.88 -15.92 2.75
C CYS A 78 -8.67 -15.47 1.31
N ARG A 79 -9.74 -15.50 0.52
CA ARG A 79 -9.81 -14.92 -0.82
C ARG A 79 -11.14 -14.21 -1.06
N LEU A 80 -11.13 -13.27 -1.98
CA LEU A 80 -12.34 -12.71 -2.58
C LEU A 80 -12.61 -13.41 -3.90
N VAL A 81 -13.86 -13.80 -4.11
CA VAL A 81 -14.34 -14.38 -5.38
C VAL A 81 -15.53 -13.55 -5.87
N GLY A 82 -15.67 -13.42 -7.19
CA GLY A 82 -16.80 -12.70 -7.78
C GLY A 82 -18.12 -13.36 -7.40
N ASP A 83 -19.07 -12.54 -6.93
CA ASP A 83 -20.43 -12.96 -6.58
C ASP A 83 -21.39 -11.77 -6.74
N PRO A 84 -22.36 -11.82 -7.67
CA PRO A 84 -23.38 -10.77 -7.84
C PRO A 84 -24.23 -10.50 -6.58
N PHE A 85 -24.23 -11.41 -5.61
CA PHE A 85 -24.93 -11.28 -4.32
C PHE A 85 -23.95 -11.16 -3.14
N GLY A 86 -22.68 -10.90 -3.43
CA GLY A 86 -21.61 -10.82 -2.44
C GLY A 86 -21.73 -9.63 -1.51
N ASP A 87 -21.29 -9.81 -0.27
CA ASP A 87 -21.33 -8.81 0.80
C ASP A 87 -20.19 -7.78 0.72
N VAL A 88 -19.10 -8.11 0.04
CA VAL A 88 -17.98 -7.20 -0.17
C VAL A 88 -18.25 -6.36 -1.42
N ARG A 89 -18.69 -5.12 -1.17
CA ARG A 89 -18.97 -4.10 -2.20
C ARG A 89 -19.98 -4.54 -3.26
N GLY A 90 -20.91 -5.43 -2.89
CA GLY A 90 -22.00 -5.87 -3.75
C GLY A 90 -21.59 -6.71 -4.96
N GLY A 91 -20.33 -7.17 -5.02
CA GLY A 91 -19.79 -7.90 -6.18
C GLY A 91 -18.83 -9.02 -5.83
N PHE A 92 -18.47 -9.19 -4.55
CA PHE A 92 -17.55 -10.22 -4.09
C PHE A 92 -18.02 -10.82 -2.77
N ARG A 93 -17.69 -12.09 -2.55
CA ARG A 93 -17.82 -12.74 -1.26
C ARG A 93 -16.46 -13.22 -0.76
N THR A 94 -16.30 -13.29 0.56
CA THR A 94 -15.08 -13.82 1.17
C THR A 94 -15.19 -15.32 1.39
N LEU A 95 -14.19 -16.07 0.92
CA LEU A 95 -13.97 -17.47 1.30
C LEU A 95 -12.77 -17.56 2.23
N ARG A 96 -12.90 -18.28 3.36
CA ARG A 96 -11.84 -18.42 4.37
C ARG A 96 -11.40 -19.87 4.49
N HIS A 97 -10.10 -20.06 4.75
CA HIS A 97 -9.51 -21.35 5.13
C HIS A 97 -9.86 -22.51 4.16
N LEU A 98 -9.90 -22.23 2.85
CA LEU A 98 -10.25 -23.25 1.86
C LEU A 98 -9.24 -24.41 1.87
N PRO A 99 -9.70 -25.67 1.84
CA PRO A 99 -8.81 -26.81 1.61
C PRO A 99 -8.24 -26.80 0.19
N VAL A 100 -7.15 -27.53 -0.04
CA VAL A 100 -6.45 -27.54 -1.34
C VAL A 100 -7.38 -27.94 -2.50
N GLU A 101 -8.22 -28.94 -2.28
CA GLU A 101 -9.16 -29.46 -3.29
C GLU A 101 -10.21 -28.45 -3.76
N GLU A 102 -10.48 -27.40 -2.98
CA GLU A 102 -11.45 -26.36 -3.33
C GLU A 102 -10.79 -25.12 -3.97
N LEU A 103 -9.45 -25.02 -3.96
CA LEU A 103 -8.75 -23.82 -4.45
C LEU A 103 -9.00 -23.55 -5.94
N THR A 104 -9.30 -24.58 -6.74
CA THR A 104 -9.58 -24.46 -8.18
C THR A 104 -11.08 -24.39 -8.50
N ALA A 105 -11.96 -24.57 -7.51
CA ALA A 105 -13.41 -24.50 -7.69
C ALA A 105 -13.92 -23.06 -7.90
N SER A 106 -13.08 -22.06 -7.62
CA SER A 106 -13.39 -20.65 -7.81
C SER A 106 -12.15 -19.89 -8.27
N THR A 107 -12.37 -18.81 -9.02
CA THR A 107 -11.30 -17.87 -9.37
C THR A 107 -11.21 -16.80 -8.30
N ALA A 108 -10.07 -16.74 -7.61
CA ALA A 108 -9.80 -15.69 -6.65
C ALA A 108 -9.47 -14.38 -7.38
N GLU A 109 -10.21 -13.30 -7.09
CA GLU A 109 -9.87 -11.96 -7.57
C GLU A 109 -8.74 -11.36 -6.72
N PHE A 110 -8.79 -11.59 -5.40
CA PHE A 110 -7.72 -11.25 -4.46
C PHE A 110 -7.53 -12.38 -3.46
N ARG A 111 -6.28 -12.61 -3.05
CA ARG A 111 -5.91 -13.67 -2.10
C ARG A 111 -5.05 -13.11 -0.99
N ARG A 112 -5.34 -13.47 0.26
CA ARG A 112 -4.52 -13.12 1.42
C ARG A 112 -3.80 -14.36 1.89
N VAL A 113 -2.48 -14.29 1.83
CA VAL A 113 -1.58 -15.36 2.28
C VAL A 113 -0.63 -14.79 3.34
N PRO A 114 -0.14 -15.62 4.27
CA PRO A 114 1.04 -15.28 5.06
C PRO A 114 2.24 -15.00 4.15
N ASN A 115 3.10 -14.07 4.55
CA ASN A 115 4.39 -13.87 3.90
C ASN A 115 5.36 -14.98 4.31
N LEU A 116 6.03 -15.59 3.34
CA LEU A 116 7.00 -16.66 3.58
C LEU A 116 8.25 -16.18 4.34
N PHE A 117 8.60 -14.90 4.17
CA PHE A 117 9.76 -14.24 4.79
C PHE A 117 9.27 -13.07 5.65
N GLU A 118 8.77 -13.42 6.82
CA GLU A 118 8.27 -12.46 7.81
C GLU A 118 9.37 -11.45 8.22
N ILE A 119 8.99 -10.18 8.43
CA ILE A 119 9.93 -9.17 8.96
C ILE A 119 10.16 -9.44 10.45
N LEU A 120 9.08 -9.51 11.21
CA LEU A 120 9.07 -10.05 12.57
C LEU A 120 8.46 -11.45 12.51
N THR A 121 9.30 -12.45 12.76
CA THR A 121 8.90 -13.85 12.60
C THR A 121 7.87 -14.25 13.65
N TRP A 122 7.11 -15.30 13.35
CA TRP A 122 6.30 -15.98 14.36
C TRP A 122 7.07 -16.27 15.66
N GLN A 123 8.30 -16.77 15.53
CA GLN A 123 9.16 -17.09 16.68
C GLN A 123 9.50 -15.84 17.51
N TYR A 124 9.70 -14.69 16.87
CA TYR A 124 9.90 -13.43 17.58
C TYR A 124 8.71 -13.09 18.49
N TRP A 125 7.49 -13.21 17.99
CA TRP A 125 6.28 -12.97 18.78
C TRP A 125 6.07 -14.02 19.87
N HIS A 126 6.38 -15.29 19.57
CA HIS A 126 6.25 -16.36 20.54
C HIS A 126 7.22 -16.20 21.71
N ASP A 127 8.51 -16.03 21.43
CA ASP A 127 9.55 -16.03 22.46
C ASP A 127 9.57 -14.75 23.31
N ASN A 128 9.30 -13.59 22.68
CA ASN A 128 9.44 -12.30 23.36
C ASN A 128 8.12 -11.80 23.96
N HIS A 129 6.98 -12.21 23.40
CA HIS A 129 5.66 -11.71 23.76
C HIS A 129 4.69 -12.81 24.21
N GLY A 130 5.12 -14.08 24.20
CA GLY A 130 4.29 -15.21 24.63
C GLY A 130 3.08 -15.47 23.74
N ILE A 131 3.11 -14.99 22.48
CA ILE A 131 2.02 -15.17 21.52
C ILE A 131 2.04 -16.60 20.97
N ASP A 132 0.89 -17.28 20.98
CA ASP A 132 0.70 -18.59 20.33
C ASP A 132 -0.52 -18.52 19.38
N LEU A 133 -0.70 -19.54 18.54
CA LEU A 133 -1.83 -19.62 17.63
C LEU A 133 -3.13 -19.53 18.43
N SER A 134 -4.06 -18.71 17.94
CA SER A 134 -5.43 -18.75 18.44
C SER A 134 -6.04 -20.14 18.22
N ASP A 135 -7.07 -20.48 18.99
CA ASP A 135 -7.79 -21.76 18.84
C ASP A 135 -8.28 -21.95 17.40
N ASP A 136 -8.79 -20.89 16.76
CA ASP A 136 -9.23 -20.92 15.37
C ASP A 136 -8.06 -21.20 14.40
N ALA A 137 -6.92 -20.55 14.59
CA ALA A 137 -5.73 -20.75 13.75
C ALA A 137 -5.14 -22.15 13.93
N ARG A 138 -5.16 -22.67 15.17
CA ARG A 138 -4.75 -24.05 15.48
C ARG A 138 -5.70 -25.05 14.84
N SER A 139 -7.00 -24.85 14.96
CA SER A 139 -8.01 -25.71 14.34
C SER A 139 -7.87 -25.72 12.81
N TRP A 140 -7.62 -24.56 12.21
CA TRP A 140 -7.34 -24.46 10.77
C TRP A 140 -6.07 -25.22 10.39
N GLN A 141 -4.96 -25.04 11.14
CA GLN A 141 -3.71 -25.78 10.90
C GLN A 141 -3.93 -27.29 10.94
N GLU A 142 -4.56 -27.81 12.00
CA GLU A 142 -4.78 -29.25 12.14
C GLU A 142 -5.68 -29.81 11.02
N SER A 143 -6.75 -29.08 10.67
CA SER A 143 -7.65 -29.49 9.57
C SER A 143 -6.93 -29.51 8.22
N TYR A 144 -6.07 -28.51 7.96
CA TYR A 144 -5.30 -28.42 6.71
C TYR A 144 -4.21 -29.51 6.62
N LEU A 145 -3.57 -29.85 7.73
CA LEU A 145 -2.56 -30.92 7.80
C LEU A 145 -3.17 -32.32 7.80
N ALA A 146 -4.43 -32.48 8.23
CA ALA A 146 -5.12 -33.77 8.18
C ALA A 146 -5.48 -34.21 6.75
N ASP A 147 -5.65 -33.27 5.82
CA ASP A 147 -5.84 -33.55 4.40
C ASP A 147 -4.49 -33.89 3.71
N PRO A 148 -4.36 -35.02 3.00
CA PRO A 148 -3.12 -35.37 2.29
C PRO A 148 -2.63 -34.31 1.31
N GLN A 149 -3.53 -33.59 0.63
CA GLN A 149 -3.13 -32.52 -0.31
C GLN A 149 -2.64 -31.28 0.44
N GLY A 150 -3.32 -30.89 1.52
CA GLY A 150 -2.90 -29.82 2.42
C GLY A 150 -1.55 -30.09 3.08
N MET A 151 -1.32 -31.31 3.58
CA MET A 151 -0.01 -31.77 4.09
C MET A 151 1.09 -31.64 3.02
N ALA A 152 0.84 -32.16 1.82
CA ALA A 152 1.81 -32.08 0.71
C ALA A 152 2.12 -30.63 0.31
N HIS A 153 1.12 -29.74 0.36
CA HIS A 153 1.28 -28.32 0.12
C HIS A 153 2.17 -27.67 1.19
N VAL A 154 1.87 -27.86 2.48
CA VAL A 154 2.67 -27.29 3.58
C VAL A 154 4.12 -27.77 3.50
N CYS A 155 4.35 -29.07 3.27
CA CYS A 155 5.70 -29.62 3.12
C CYS A 155 6.47 -28.96 1.97
N ARG A 156 5.83 -28.72 0.82
CA ARG A 156 6.44 -28.05 -0.33
C ARG A 156 6.87 -26.61 0.00
N VAL A 157 6.00 -25.87 0.68
CA VAL A 157 6.28 -24.48 1.06
C VAL A 157 7.39 -24.42 2.11
N LEU A 158 7.41 -25.34 3.08
CA LEU A 158 8.52 -25.48 4.04
C LEU A 158 9.84 -25.82 3.36
N ASP A 159 9.86 -26.78 2.43
CA ASP A 159 11.05 -27.14 1.68
C ASP A 159 11.60 -25.94 0.90
N ALA A 160 10.73 -25.14 0.25
CA ALA A 160 11.12 -23.92 -0.43
C ALA A 160 11.69 -22.87 0.53
N LYS A 161 11.08 -22.70 1.71
CA LYS A 161 11.56 -21.80 2.77
C LYS A 161 12.95 -22.20 3.27
N PHE A 162 13.15 -23.48 3.60
CA PHE A 162 14.44 -24.00 4.07
C PHE A 162 15.52 -23.82 3.01
N ALA A 163 15.23 -24.13 1.74
CA ALA A 163 16.16 -23.92 0.64
C ALA A 163 16.56 -22.44 0.48
N ALA A 164 15.59 -21.52 0.56
CA ALA A 164 15.85 -20.08 0.47
C ALA A 164 16.70 -19.55 1.64
N GLN A 165 16.63 -20.18 2.80
CA GLN A 165 17.48 -19.90 3.97
C GLN A 165 18.84 -20.61 3.93
N GLY A 166 19.11 -21.41 2.90
CA GLY A 166 20.34 -22.20 2.79
C GLY A 166 20.41 -23.40 3.73
N LEU A 167 19.28 -23.83 4.30
CA LEU A 167 19.21 -24.97 5.21
C LEU A 167 19.07 -26.28 4.44
N SER A 168 19.82 -27.31 4.85
CA SER A 168 19.70 -28.68 4.31
C SER A 168 18.63 -29.50 5.06
N LEU A 169 17.48 -28.88 5.33
CA LEU A 169 16.33 -29.49 5.99
C LEU A 169 15.27 -29.89 4.95
N ARG A 170 14.47 -30.90 5.27
CA ARG A 170 13.32 -31.35 4.48
C ARG A 170 12.12 -31.61 5.38
N ALA A 171 10.94 -31.18 4.95
CA ALA A 171 9.72 -31.29 5.74
C ALA A 171 9.33 -32.75 6.04
N ASP A 172 9.58 -33.68 5.11
CA ASP A 172 9.31 -35.11 5.26
C ASP A 172 10.20 -35.82 6.30
N ARG A 173 11.26 -35.16 6.78
CA ARG A 173 12.15 -35.65 7.83
C ARG A 173 11.82 -35.09 9.21
N LEU A 174 10.90 -34.12 9.29
CA LEU A 174 10.47 -33.55 10.56
C LEU A 174 9.59 -34.54 11.32
N SER A 175 9.65 -34.51 12.65
CA SER A 175 8.60 -35.14 13.46
C SER A 175 7.26 -34.41 13.24
N ALA A 176 6.14 -35.03 13.61
CA ALA A 176 4.83 -34.38 13.50
C ALA A 176 4.76 -33.06 14.29
N ASP A 177 5.39 -33.02 15.48
CA ASP A 177 5.41 -31.83 16.32
C ASP A 177 6.34 -30.74 15.75
N ASP A 178 7.49 -31.13 15.18
CA ASP A 178 8.36 -30.18 14.49
C ASP A 178 7.67 -29.59 13.26
N LEU A 179 6.98 -30.41 12.45
CA LEU A 179 6.23 -29.93 11.30
C LEU A 179 5.15 -28.92 11.70
N ARG A 180 4.41 -29.20 12.77
CA ARG A 180 3.42 -28.26 13.33
C ARG A 180 4.05 -26.95 13.76
N ARG A 181 5.19 -27.00 14.45
CA ARG A 181 5.91 -25.80 14.90
C ARG A 181 6.44 -24.99 13.72
N GLU A 182 7.10 -25.64 12.76
CA GLU A 182 7.69 -24.97 11.59
C GLU A 182 6.62 -24.39 10.65
N SER A 183 5.43 -25.00 10.58
CA SER A 183 4.30 -24.52 9.76
C SER A 183 3.39 -23.53 10.48
N ALA A 184 3.46 -23.37 11.80
CA ALA A 184 2.66 -22.39 12.54
C ALA A 184 2.66 -20.96 11.95
N PRO A 185 3.78 -20.42 11.44
CA PRO A 185 3.80 -19.10 10.80
C PRO A 185 2.81 -18.98 9.60
N PHE A 186 2.51 -20.10 8.93
CA PHE A 186 1.55 -20.10 7.82
C PHE A 186 0.09 -19.94 8.27
N PHE A 187 -0.18 -20.09 9.56
CA PHE A 187 -1.54 -20.06 10.11
C PHE A 187 -1.74 -18.90 11.09
N GLY A 188 -0.67 -18.40 11.73
CA GLY A 188 -0.73 -17.29 12.68
C GLY A 188 0.28 -16.16 12.47
N GLY A 189 1.09 -16.20 11.40
CA GLY A 189 2.09 -15.18 11.13
C GLY A 189 1.51 -13.76 11.05
N GLY A 190 2.29 -12.80 11.54
CA GLY A 190 1.94 -11.38 11.64
C GLY A 190 2.27 -10.56 10.40
N HIS A 191 2.81 -11.19 9.36
CA HIS A 191 3.12 -10.57 8.06
C HIS A 191 2.27 -11.22 6.97
N ASP A 192 1.38 -10.46 6.36
CA ASP A 192 0.49 -10.91 5.28
C ASP A 192 0.79 -10.24 3.95
N VAL A 193 0.45 -10.95 2.87
CA VAL A 193 0.46 -10.46 1.50
C VAL A 193 -0.93 -10.60 0.90
N ILE A 194 -1.47 -9.52 0.33
CA ILE A 194 -2.70 -9.54 -0.47
C ILE A 194 -2.34 -9.45 -1.94
N ILE A 195 -2.66 -10.49 -2.70
CA ILE A 195 -2.23 -10.72 -4.08
C ILE A 195 -3.44 -10.57 -5.01
N ALA A 196 -3.33 -9.72 -6.04
CA ALA A 196 -4.35 -9.61 -7.08
C ALA A 196 -4.30 -10.80 -8.05
N ARG A 197 -5.40 -11.09 -8.76
CA ARG A 197 -5.46 -12.21 -9.71
C ARG A 197 -4.47 -12.10 -10.86
N ARG A 198 -4.42 -10.91 -11.47
CA ARG A 198 -3.77 -10.67 -12.77
C ARG A 198 -2.29 -10.28 -12.60
N HIS A 199 -1.41 -10.94 -13.35
CA HIS A 199 -0.03 -10.49 -13.53
C HIS A 199 0.06 -9.45 -14.66
N TYR A 200 -0.57 -9.77 -15.79
CA TYR A 200 -0.70 -8.90 -16.95
C TYR A 200 -2.15 -8.46 -17.11
N ALA A 201 -2.37 -7.27 -17.67
CA ALA A 201 -3.71 -6.81 -18.02
C ALA A 201 -4.35 -7.78 -19.04
N ASP A 202 -5.68 -7.86 -19.04
CA ASP A 202 -6.40 -8.83 -19.89
C ASP A 202 -6.15 -8.55 -21.39
N ASP A 203 -5.98 -7.29 -21.76
CA ASP A 203 -5.67 -6.82 -23.11
C ASP A 203 -4.16 -6.75 -23.43
N ALA A 204 -3.29 -7.16 -22.50
CA ALA A 204 -1.84 -7.07 -22.67
C ALA A 204 -1.36 -7.96 -23.82
N ALA A 205 -0.77 -7.36 -24.86
CA ALA A 205 -0.14 -8.09 -25.96
C ALA A 205 1.32 -8.49 -25.67
N THR A 206 1.99 -7.79 -24.76
CA THR A 206 3.41 -7.96 -24.46
C THR A 206 3.69 -7.84 -22.98
N THR A 207 4.87 -8.29 -22.55
CA THR A 207 5.31 -8.28 -21.14
C THR A 207 5.38 -6.89 -20.51
N ALA A 208 5.21 -5.81 -21.28
CA ALA A 208 5.05 -4.46 -20.75
C ALA A 208 3.65 -4.18 -20.18
N GLY A 209 2.62 -4.95 -20.57
CA GLY A 209 1.24 -4.77 -20.13
C GLY A 209 0.98 -5.39 -18.75
N LEU A 210 1.72 -4.96 -17.73
CA LEU A 210 1.51 -5.41 -16.35
C LEU A 210 0.13 -4.95 -15.83
N ALA A 211 -0.47 -5.75 -14.95
CA ALA A 211 -1.69 -5.39 -14.23
C ALA A 211 -1.33 -4.73 -12.88
N GLY A 212 -1.16 -3.41 -12.89
CA GLY A 212 -0.93 -2.62 -11.68
C GLY A 212 -2.22 -2.13 -11.01
N SER A 213 -2.09 -1.35 -9.93
CA SER A 213 -3.25 -0.84 -9.17
C SER A 213 -4.18 0.02 -10.03
N GLY A 214 -3.62 0.80 -10.95
CA GLY A 214 -4.40 1.62 -11.90
C GLY A 214 -5.00 0.84 -13.07
N GLN A 215 -4.77 -0.48 -13.16
CA GLN A 215 -5.34 -1.38 -14.17
C GLN A 215 -6.51 -2.20 -13.60
N LEU A 216 -6.76 -2.09 -12.29
CA LEU A 216 -8.01 -2.55 -11.71
C LEU A 216 -9.16 -1.66 -12.17
N SER A 217 -10.35 -2.20 -12.27
CA SER A 217 -11.58 -1.40 -12.30
C SER A 217 -11.81 -0.74 -10.93
N VAL A 218 -12.67 0.28 -10.90
CA VAL A 218 -13.07 0.95 -9.65
C VAL A 218 -13.61 -0.05 -8.62
N VAL A 219 -14.48 -0.98 -9.06
CA VAL A 219 -15.08 -2.01 -8.20
C VAL A 219 -14.03 -2.98 -7.65
N GLU A 220 -13.08 -3.42 -8.48
CA GLU A 220 -11.97 -4.28 -8.03
C GLU A 220 -11.05 -3.55 -7.06
N HIS A 221 -10.74 -2.27 -7.29
CA HIS A 221 -9.90 -1.50 -6.39
C HIS A 221 -10.56 -1.25 -5.03
N ARG A 222 -11.87 -0.95 -5.00
CA ARG A 222 -12.67 -0.90 -3.76
C ARG A 222 -12.64 -2.22 -2.99
N ALA A 223 -12.77 -3.36 -3.68
CA ALA A 223 -12.65 -4.68 -3.05
C ALA A 223 -11.23 -4.94 -2.50
N PHE A 224 -10.19 -4.56 -3.24
CA PHE A 224 -8.79 -4.67 -2.81
C PHE A 224 -8.52 -3.83 -1.56
N MET A 225 -9.00 -2.58 -1.54
CA MET A 225 -8.93 -1.68 -0.39
C MET A 225 -9.69 -2.25 0.82
N ALA A 226 -10.94 -2.69 0.64
CA ALA A 226 -11.76 -3.25 1.71
C ALA A 226 -11.14 -4.52 2.32
N MET A 227 -10.56 -5.39 1.49
CA MET A 227 -9.84 -6.57 1.96
C MET A 227 -8.60 -6.18 2.78
N THR A 228 -7.87 -5.15 2.34
CA THR A 228 -6.69 -4.64 3.04
C THR A 228 -7.05 -4.05 4.39
N VAL A 229 -8.08 -3.20 4.46
CA VAL A 229 -8.62 -2.65 5.71
C VAL A 229 -9.06 -3.76 6.68
N THR A 230 -9.76 -4.77 6.17
CA THR A 230 -10.19 -5.94 6.97
C THR A 230 -8.98 -6.72 7.49
N ALA A 231 -7.97 -6.94 6.65
CA ALA A 231 -6.76 -7.66 7.03
C ALA A 231 -5.95 -6.93 8.11
N THR A 232 -5.87 -5.60 8.05
CA THR A 232 -5.27 -4.77 9.10
C THR A 232 -5.95 -4.99 10.44
N ALA A 233 -7.29 -4.97 10.46
CA ALA A 233 -8.07 -5.21 11.66
C ALA A 233 -7.88 -6.63 12.21
N ASP A 234 -7.81 -7.63 11.32
CA ASP A 234 -7.57 -9.02 11.69
C ASP A 234 -6.18 -9.19 12.34
N LEU A 235 -5.15 -8.52 11.84
CA LEU A 235 -3.80 -8.57 12.42
C LEU A 235 -3.76 -7.98 13.84
N TYR A 236 -4.41 -6.84 14.07
CA TYR A 236 -4.54 -6.28 15.43
C TYR A 236 -5.33 -7.18 16.38
N ARG A 237 -6.39 -7.84 15.88
CA ARG A 237 -7.18 -8.77 16.69
C ARG A 237 -6.41 -10.05 17.03
N ALA A 238 -5.60 -10.55 16.09
CA ALA A 238 -4.81 -11.75 16.27
C ALA A 238 -3.59 -11.53 17.19
N ASN A 239 -3.03 -10.32 17.23
CA ASN A 239 -1.87 -10.00 18.05
C ASN A 239 -2.10 -8.74 18.90
N PRO A 240 -2.52 -8.91 20.17
CA PRO A 240 -2.73 -7.78 21.09
C PRO A 240 -1.46 -6.98 21.44
N GLN A 241 -0.27 -7.52 21.17
CA GLN A 241 1.01 -6.85 21.41
C GLN A 241 1.47 -5.99 20.21
N ALA A 242 0.81 -6.13 19.06
CA ALA A 242 1.07 -5.28 17.91
C ALA A 242 0.64 -3.83 18.22
N ARG A 243 1.60 -2.90 18.21
CA ARG A 243 1.35 -1.47 18.38
C ARG A 243 0.99 -0.81 17.06
N TYR A 244 1.52 -1.32 15.96
CA TYR A 244 1.21 -0.83 14.63
C TYR A 244 1.11 -1.96 13.60
N VAL A 245 0.30 -1.76 12.56
CA VAL A 245 0.29 -2.62 11.37
C VAL A 245 0.69 -1.76 10.18
N ALA A 246 1.91 -1.96 9.70
CA ALA A 246 2.43 -1.25 8.55
C ALA A 246 1.84 -1.84 7.26
N VAL A 247 1.02 -1.06 6.55
CA VAL A 247 0.43 -1.43 5.26
C VAL A 247 1.17 -0.70 4.14
N PHE A 248 1.65 -1.44 3.15
CA PHE A 248 2.38 -0.86 2.02
C PHE A 248 2.29 -1.69 0.73
N GLN A 249 2.58 -1.04 -0.40
CA GLN A 249 2.76 -1.66 -1.72
C GLN A 249 4.07 -1.18 -2.33
N ASN A 250 4.89 -2.12 -2.79
CA ASN A 250 6.06 -1.81 -3.61
C ASN A 250 5.74 -2.21 -5.05
N TRP A 251 5.76 -1.23 -5.97
CA TRP A 251 5.48 -1.47 -7.38
C TRP A 251 6.76 -1.30 -8.22
N LEU A 252 7.13 -2.36 -8.93
CA LEU A 252 8.35 -2.51 -9.72
C LEU A 252 9.66 -2.54 -8.92
N ARG A 253 10.67 -3.19 -9.52
CA ARG A 253 12.01 -3.37 -8.91
C ARG A 253 12.65 -2.09 -8.34
N PRO A 254 12.63 -0.91 -8.99
CA PRO A 254 13.24 0.31 -8.42
C PRO A 254 12.60 0.79 -7.11
N ALA A 255 11.34 0.39 -6.85
CA ALA A 255 10.66 0.64 -5.59
C ALA A 255 10.88 -0.45 -4.53
N GLY A 256 11.59 -1.53 -4.88
CA GLY A 256 11.88 -2.65 -3.99
C GLY A 256 10.90 -3.82 -4.11
N ALA A 257 10.10 -3.89 -5.19
CA ALA A 257 9.27 -5.06 -5.44
C ALA A 257 10.12 -6.29 -5.80
N SER A 258 9.86 -7.42 -5.16
CA SER A 258 10.46 -8.72 -5.52
C SER A 258 9.77 -9.35 -6.73
N PHE A 259 8.47 -9.10 -6.88
CA PHE A 259 7.66 -9.56 -8.01
C PHE A 259 6.94 -8.37 -8.64
N ASP A 260 6.95 -8.30 -9.97
CA ASP A 260 6.17 -7.32 -10.74
C ASP A 260 4.70 -7.78 -10.90
N HIS A 261 4.13 -8.34 -9.82
CA HIS A 261 2.75 -8.81 -9.72
C HIS A 261 2.08 -8.00 -8.60
N LEU A 262 0.90 -7.43 -8.84
CA LEU A 262 0.26 -6.52 -7.88
C LEU A 262 -0.02 -7.20 -6.54
N HIS A 263 0.59 -6.68 -5.48
CA HIS A 263 0.36 -7.15 -4.12
C HIS A 263 0.57 -6.04 -3.08
N LYS A 264 -0.19 -6.09 -1.98
CA LYS A 264 0.05 -5.29 -0.77
C LYS A 264 0.64 -6.18 0.32
N GLN A 265 1.45 -5.59 1.20
CA GLN A 265 2.00 -6.24 2.38
C GLN A 265 1.46 -5.54 3.63
N LEU A 266 1.21 -6.33 4.67
CA LEU A 266 0.75 -5.88 5.97
C LEU A 266 1.63 -6.53 7.04
N VAL A 267 2.26 -5.72 7.89
CA VAL A 267 3.22 -6.22 8.88
C VAL A 267 2.82 -5.70 10.26
N ALA A 268 2.43 -6.61 11.15
CA ALA A 268 2.28 -6.30 12.57
C ALA A 268 3.68 -6.08 13.18
N ILE A 269 3.83 -4.96 13.89
CA ILE A 269 5.05 -4.56 14.61
C ILE A 269 4.70 -4.10 16.03
N ASP A 270 5.61 -4.32 16.97
CA ASP A 270 5.52 -3.86 18.36
C ASP A 270 6.17 -2.48 18.57
N GLU A 271 6.55 -1.79 17.49
CA GLU A 271 6.85 -0.37 17.46
C GLU A 271 5.78 0.45 16.71
N ILE A 272 5.85 1.78 16.80
CA ILE A 272 5.01 2.69 16.00
C ILE A 272 5.73 3.10 14.70
N GLY A 273 7.07 3.14 14.74
CA GLY A 273 7.93 3.53 13.64
C GLY A 273 8.24 5.03 13.66
N ALA A 274 9.52 5.37 13.44
CA ALA A 274 10.05 6.71 13.65
C ALA A 274 9.28 7.83 12.91
N SER A 275 8.81 7.59 11.69
CA SER A 275 8.04 8.60 10.94
C SER A 275 6.69 8.90 11.58
N ASN A 276 6.02 7.88 12.12
CA ASN A 276 4.74 8.06 12.79
C ASN A 276 4.96 8.66 14.18
N GLU A 277 6.01 8.26 14.90
CA GLU A 277 6.38 8.85 16.20
C GLU A 277 6.64 10.34 16.07
N SER A 278 7.49 10.78 15.14
CA SER A 278 7.75 12.19 14.88
C SER A 278 6.47 12.97 14.54
N ALA A 279 5.60 12.40 13.70
CA ALA A 279 4.35 13.04 13.30
C ALA A 279 3.36 13.18 14.48
N LEU A 280 3.26 12.15 15.32
CA LEU A 280 2.38 12.15 16.50
C LEU A 280 2.90 13.07 17.60
N GLU A 281 4.21 13.15 17.80
CA GLU A 281 4.84 14.13 18.71
C GLU A 281 4.55 15.56 18.25
N ALA A 282 4.80 15.86 16.97
CA ALA A 282 4.51 17.18 16.41
C ALA A 282 3.01 17.53 16.47
N ALA A 283 2.12 16.56 16.22
CA ALA A 283 0.67 16.77 16.28
C ALA A 283 0.14 16.95 17.71
N ALA A 284 0.84 16.43 18.72
CA ALA A 284 0.50 16.66 20.11
C ALA A 284 0.75 18.13 20.51
N ASP A 285 1.79 18.76 19.95
CA ASP A 285 2.13 20.16 20.17
C ASP A 285 1.31 21.12 19.28
N ASP A 286 0.99 20.70 18.04
CA ASP A 286 0.13 21.44 17.10
C ASP A 286 -1.02 20.56 16.58
N PRO A 287 -2.21 20.59 17.20
CA PRO A 287 -3.37 19.82 16.75
C PRO A 287 -3.86 20.18 15.34
N SER A 288 -3.41 21.29 14.76
CA SER A 288 -3.74 21.66 13.39
C SER A 288 -2.69 21.21 12.36
N LEU A 289 -1.61 20.55 12.80
CA LEU A 289 -0.44 20.17 11.98
C LEU A 289 -0.85 19.52 10.66
N PHE A 290 -1.72 18.50 10.72
CA PHE A 290 -2.13 17.74 9.54
C PHE A 290 -2.98 18.57 8.57
N ASN A 291 -3.91 19.38 9.07
CA ASN A 291 -4.71 20.26 8.22
C ASN A 291 -3.82 21.34 7.58
N ARG A 292 -3.03 22.04 8.40
CA ARG A 292 -2.19 23.17 7.98
C ARG A 292 -1.19 22.77 6.91
N TRP A 293 -0.46 21.67 7.13
CA TRP A 293 0.63 21.26 6.23
C TRP A 293 0.26 20.17 5.23
N GLY A 294 -0.97 19.67 5.28
CA GLY A 294 -1.54 18.77 4.29
C GLY A 294 -2.44 19.53 3.33
N PRO A 295 -3.78 19.36 3.42
CA PRO A 295 -4.71 19.92 2.44
C PRO A 295 -4.78 21.45 2.44
N ASP A 296 -4.61 22.14 3.58
CA ASP A 296 -4.65 23.62 3.58
C ASP A 296 -3.47 24.18 2.79
N PHE A 297 -2.24 23.69 3.04
CA PHE A 297 -1.08 24.03 2.21
C PHE A 297 -1.33 23.70 0.73
N ALA A 298 -1.92 22.55 0.42
CA ALA A 298 -2.21 22.20 -0.97
C ALA A 298 -3.23 23.15 -1.63
N ILE A 299 -4.20 23.68 -0.89
CA ILE A 299 -5.14 24.71 -1.38
C ILE A 299 -4.37 26.01 -1.66
N ASP A 300 -3.55 26.48 -0.72
CA ASP A 300 -2.80 27.74 -0.85
C ASP A 300 -1.82 27.74 -2.04
N HIS A 301 -1.25 26.59 -2.35
CA HIS A 301 -0.24 26.44 -3.40
C HIS A 301 -0.77 25.81 -4.70
N HIS A 302 -2.10 25.68 -4.86
CA HIS A 302 -2.73 25.09 -6.04
C HIS A 302 -2.22 23.68 -6.39
N LEU A 303 -2.05 22.83 -5.37
CA LEU A 303 -1.53 21.46 -5.48
C LEU A 303 -2.62 20.38 -5.40
N LEU A 304 -3.89 20.76 -5.28
CA LEU A 304 -5.02 19.82 -5.31
C LEU A 304 -5.10 19.10 -6.67
N LEU A 305 -5.27 17.78 -6.61
CA LEU A 305 -5.47 16.95 -7.80
C LEU A 305 -6.93 16.52 -7.93
N ALA A 306 -7.51 15.99 -6.86
CA ALA A 306 -8.83 15.42 -6.88
C ALA A 306 -9.48 15.43 -5.49
N ALA A 307 -10.81 15.47 -5.43
CA ALA A 307 -11.57 15.31 -4.21
C ALA A 307 -12.92 14.63 -4.46
N ASN A 308 -13.45 13.98 -3.44
CA ASN A 308 -14.82 13.49 -3.38
C ASN A 308 -15.39 13.79 -1.98
N ASP A 309 -16.50 13.18 -1.62
CA ASP A 309 -17.25 13.57 -0.42
C ASP A 309 -16.57 13.17 0.90
N HIS A 310 -15.64 12.20 0.85
CA HIS A 310 -14.95 11.70 2.04
C HIS A 310 -13.43 11.68 1.92
N ALA A 311 -12.82 12.09 0.80
CA ALA A 311 -11.37 12.09 0.62
C ALA A 311 -10.86 13.25 -0.25
N VAL A 312 -9.58 13.57 -0.09
CA VAL A 312 -8.84 14.55 -0.90
C VAL A 312 -7.49 13.99 -1.33
N ALA A 313 -7.09 14.27 -2.57
CA ALA A 313 -5.80 13.91 -3.15
C ALA A 313 -5.06 15.15 -3.65
N PHE A 314 -3.78 15.27 -3.30
CA PHE A 314 -2.95 16.42 -3.65
C PHE A 314 -1.47 16.06 -3.76
N VAL A 315 -0.72 16.87 -4.50
CA VAL A 315 0.73 16.76 -4.53
C VAL A 315 1.31 17.34 -3.24
N THR A 316 2.15 16.57 -2.56
CA THR A 316 2.76 16.94 -1.28
C THR A 316 4.23 17.34 -1.45
N PHE A 317 4.88 17.78 -0.36
CA PHE A 317 6.25 18.24 -0.34
C PHE A 317 7.08 17.58 0.78
N GLY A 318 8.40 17.75 0.73
CA GLY A 318 9.33 17.27 1.77
C GLY A 318 9.56 15.75 1.78
N HIS A 319 8.97 15.00 0.86
CA HIS A 319 9.23 13.56 0.71
C HIS A 319 10.50 13.30 -0.10
N ARG A 320 11.26 12.28 0.30
CA ARG A 320 12.49 11.81 -0.38
C ARG A 320 12.34 11.64 -1.89
N TYR A 321 11.12 11.35 -2.34
CA TYR A 321 10.74 11.22 -3.73
C TYR A 321 9.51 12.10 -4.00
N PRO A 322 9.26 12.55 -5.24
CA PRO A 322 8.02 13.23 -5.58
C PRO A 322 6.83 12.36 -5.18
N ALA A 323 5.82 12.94 -4.54
CA ALA A 323 4.75 12.17 -3.93
C ALA A 323 3.38 12.83 -4.08
N VAL A 324 2.36 11.98 -4.09
CA VAL A 324 0.95 12.36 -3.98
C VAL A 324 0.43 11.77 -2.68
N GLU A 325 -0.36 12.53 -1.95
CA GLU A 325 -1.06 12.04 -0.76
C GLU A 325 -2.56 11.98 -1.01
N VAL A 326 -3.20 10.95 -0.44
CA VAL A 326 -4.65 10.80 -0.38
C VAL A 326 -5.06 10.71 1.08
N TRP A 327 -5.91 11.62 1.53
CA TRP A 327 -6.34 11.73 2.91
C TRP A 327 -7.83 11.47 3.05
N SER A 328 -8.23 10.72 4.08
CA SER A 328 -9.61 10.66 4.53
C SER A 328 -9.99 11.97 5.23
N THR A 329 -11.18 12.47 4.92
CA THR A 329 -11.81 13.62 5.58
C THR A 329 -12.82 13.17 6.65
N SER A 330 -12.92 11.85 6.90
CA SER A 330 -13.76 11.31 7.98
C SER A 330 -13.38 11.90 9.34
N GLY A 331 -14.34 11.90 10.27
CA GLY A 331 -14.06 12.10 11.70
C GLY A 331 -13.43 10.88 12.37
N ILE A 332 -13.35 9.75 11.66
CA ILE A 332 -12.72 8.51 12.10
C ILE A 332 -11.32 8.43 11.49
N ASP A 333 -10.34 7.98 12.28
CA ASP A 333 -8.92 7.93 11.89
C ASP A 333 -8.35 6.51 11.73
N GLN A 334 -9.16 5.50 12.02
CA GLN A 334 -8.81 4.09 11.88
C GLN A 334 -9.68 3.47 10.78
N PRO A 335 -9.11 3.06 9.63
CA PRO A 335 -9.89 2.68 8.46
C PRO A 335 -10.85 1.52 8.70
N TRP A 336 -10.51 0.59 9.60
CA TRP A 336 -11.38 -0.54 9.95
C TRP A 336 -12.56 -0.19 10.86
N ARG A 337 -12.69 1.09 11.25
CA ARG A 337 -13.85 1.61 11.98
C ARG A 337 -14.70 2.54 11.11
N MET A 338 -14.24 2.88 9.92
CA MET A 338 -14.94 3.76 9.00
C MET A 338 -16.09 3.03 8.30
N ASP A 339 -17.06 3.80 7.84
CA ASP A 339 -18.13 3.26 7.02
C ASP A 339 -17.59 2.80 5.65
N PRO A 340 -18.21 1.78 5.02
CA PRO A 340 -17.82 1.30 3.70
C PRO A 340 -17.65 2.41 2.64
N GLU A 341 -18.54 3.40 2.63
CA GLU A 341 -18.52 4.52 1.69
C GLU A 341 -17.31 5.43 1.88
N GLU A 342 -16.89 5.68 3.12
CA GLU A 342 -15.69 6.47 3.43
C GLU A 342 -14.40 5.76 2.96
N VAL A 343 -14.35 4.44 3.16
CA VAL A 343 -13.24 3.61 2.66
C VAL A 343 -13.21 3.59 1.13
N ASP A 344 -14.37 3.54 0.49
CA ASP A 344 -14.49 3.56 -0.98
C ASP A 344 -14.07 4.90 -1.57
N ALA A 345 -14.42 6.00 -0.92
CA ALA A 345 -13.99 7.32 -1.32
C ALA A 345 -12.45 7.48 -1.29
N VAL A 346 -11.76 6.94 -0.29
CA VAL A 346 -10.29 6.89 -0.26
C VAL A 346 -9.76 5.97 -1.37
N SER A 347 -10.39 4.81 -1.55
CA SER A 347 -10.04 3.86 -2.63
C SER A 347 -10.11 4.49 -4.02
N ASP A 348 -11.17 5.24 -4.30
CA ASP A 348 -11.42 5.88 -5.59
C ASP A 348 -10.33 6.89 -5.94
N LEU A 349 -9.87 7.67 -4.96
CA LEU A 349 -8.79 8.63 -5.19
C LEU A 349 -7.43 7.95 -5.30
N VAL A 350 -7.13 6.93 -4.50
CA VAL A 350 -5.89 6.13 -4.66
C VAL A 350 -5.85 5.48 -6.04
N HIS A 351 -6.97 4.90 -6.49
CA HIS A 351 -7.12 4.33 -7.82
C HIS A 351 -6.88 5.38 -8.91
N ALA A 352 -7.54 6.52 -8.83
CA ALA A 352 -7.40 7.61 -9.80
C ALA A 352 -5.95 8.12 -9.89
N VAL A 353 -5.27 8.24 -8.74
CA VAL A 353 -3.85 8.63 -8.71
C VAL A 353 -2.98 7.56 -9.39
N HIS A 354 -3.18 6.27 -9.13
CA HIS A 354 -2.45 5.21 -9.83
C HIS A 354 -2.72 5.19 -11.34
N VAL A 355 -3.96 5.44 -11.76
CA VAL A 355 -4.34 5.59 -13.18
C VAL A 355 -3.57 6.75 -13.83
N ALA A 356 -3.50 7.90 -13.16
CA ALA A 356 -2.81 9.09 -13.65
C ALA A 356 -1.29 9.01 -13.56
N VAL A 357 -0.73 8.27 -12.60
CA VAL A 357 0.71 8.01 -12.50
C VAL A 357 1.14 7.06 -13.61
N GLY A 358 0.39 5.98 -13.83
CA GLY A 358 0.66 4.99 -14.86
C GLY A 358 1.48 3.81 -14.35
N VAL A 359 1.25 2.65 -14.96
CA VAL A 359 1.78 1.34 -14.54
C VAL A 359 3.30 1.21 -14.70
N ASP A 360 3.92 2.03 -15.53
CA ASP A 360 5.35 2.02 -15.82
C ASP A 360 6.18 2.89 -14.86
N VAL A 361 5.54 3.53 -13.87
CA VAL A 361 6.20 4.34 -12.85
C VAL A 361 6.41 3.49 -11.60
N PRO A 362 7.65 3.18 -11.20
CA PRO A 362 7.92 2.52 -9.93
C PRO A 362 7.44 3.37 -8.76
N SER A 363 6.75 2.77 -7.78
CA SER A 363 6.18 3.54 -6.66
C SER A 363 6.11 2.75 -5.37
N ASN A 364 6.16 3.48 -4.26
CA ASN A 364 5.79 2.96 -2.94
C ASN A 364 4.45 3.60 -2.53
N GLU A 365 3.47 2.78 -2.17
CA GLU A 365 2.23 3.22 -1.51
C GLU A 365 2.36 2.89 -0.03
N GLU A 366 2.27 3.88 0.86
CA GLU A 366 2.49 3.74 2.29
C GLU A 366 1.30 4.30 3.06
N TRP A 367 0.71 3.49 3.96
CA TRP A 367 -0.46 3.90 4.72
C TRP A 367 -0.07 4.39 6.11
N HIS A 368 -0.73 5.46 6.53
CA HIS A 368 -0.60 6.07 7.84
C HIS A 368 -1.98 6.20 8.45
N HIS A 369 -2.15 5.68 9.66
CA HIS A 369 -3.37 5.81 10.43
C HIS A 369 -2.99 5.91 11.90
N ARG A 370 -3.91 6.37 12.76
CA ARG A 370 -3.63 6.39 14.20
C ARG A 370 -3.30 4.98 14.70
N PRO A 371 -2.12 4.75 15.31
CA PRO A 371 -1.80 3.47 15.93
C PRO A 371 -2.82 3.10 17.02
N VAL A 372 -2.98 1.81 17.28
CA VAL A 372 -3.83 1.38 18.39
C VAL A 372 -3.26 1.90 19.70
N GLN A 373 -4.13 2.23 20.66
CA GLN A 373 -3.77 2.74 22.00
C GLN A 373 -3.15 4.16 22.05
N VAL A 374 -2.82 4.77 20.91
CA VAL A 374 -2.38 6.18 20.85
C VAL A 374 -3.60 7.10 20.92
N LYS A 375 -3.51 8.17 21.72
CA LYS A 375 -4.59 9.15 21.89
C LYS A 375 -4.52 10.32 20.90
N THR A 376 -3.31 10.73 20.53
CA THR A 376 -3.11 11.82 19.56
C THR A 376 -3.75 11.44 18.22
N PRO A 377 -4.69 12.24 17.70
CA PRO A 377 -5.33 11.97 16.43
C PRO A 377 -4.32 11.94 15.28
N MET A 378 -4.55 11.06 14.30
CA MET A 378 -3.79 11.01 13.06
C MET A 378 -4.73 10.53 11.95
N PRO A 379 -5.23 11.43 11.08
CA PRO A 379 -6.13 11.06 9.99
C PRO A 379 -5.52 9.96 9.12
N TRP A 380 -6.37 9.03 8.67
CA TRP A 380 -5.94 8.01 7.74
C TRP A 380 -5.55 8.65 6.41
N HIS A 381 -4.31 8.42 5.98
CA HIS A 381 -3.81 8.89 4.71
C HIS A 381 -2.84 7.90 4.08
N ILE A 382 -2.71 8.01 2.77
CA ILE A 382 -1.89 7.12 1.93
C ILE A 382 -0.95 7.99 1.12
N VAL A 383 0.36 7.73 1.22
CA VAL A 383 1.40 8.43 0.47
C VAL A 383 1.85 7.56 -0.69
N LEU A 384 1.71 8.04 -1.92
CA LEU A 384 2.25 7.42 -3.13
C LEU A 384 3.55 8.13 -3.54
N LYS A 385 4.70 7.50 -3.25
CA LYS A 385 6.04 8.01 -3.55
C LYS A 385 6.54 7.45 -4.88
N LEU A 386 6.85 8.33 -5.84
CA LEU A 386 7.28 7.95 -7.19
C LEU A 386 8.80 7.73 -7.22
N ARG A 387 9.23 6.48 -7.38
CA ARG A 387 10.63 6.04 -7.32
C ARG A 387 11.35 6.27 -8.65
N VAL A 388 11.40 7.55 -9.03
CA VAL A 388 11.92 8.05 -10.32
C VAL A 388 13.40 8.45 -10.28
N SER A 389 14.03 8.36 -9.11
CA SER A 389 15.46 8.65 -8.90
C SER A 389 16.10 7.64 -7.96
N ASN A 390 17.40 7.43 -8.12
CA ASN A 390 18.23 6.65 -7.19
C ASN A 390 19.12 7.61 -6.41
N PRO A 391 19.03 7.66 -5.07
CA PRO A 391 19.88 8.51 -4.27
C PRO A 391 21.36 8.13 -4.41
N ALA A 392 22.23 9.14 -4.42
CA ALA A 392 23.66 9.00 -4.61
C ALA A 392 24.43 9.38 -3.34
N GLY A 393 25.74 9.55 -3.47
CA GLY A 393 26.63 9.83 -2.33
C GLY A 393 26.30 11.11 -1.57
N PHE A 394 25.73 12.12 -2.23
CA PHE A 394 25.30 13.37 -1.59
C PHE A 394 24.19 13.10 -0.57
N GLU A 395 23.10 12.49 -1.02
CA GLU A 395 21.94 12.17 -0.16
C GLU A 395 22.33 11.19 0.97
N GLY A 396 23.22 10.24 0.67
CA GLY A 396 23.74 9.30 1.65
C GLY A 396 24.47 9.96 2.83
N GLY A 397 25.32 10.95 2.54
CA GLY A 397 26.14 11.65 3.53
C GLY A 397 25.46 12.82 4.25
N THR A 398 24.62 13.58 3.55
CA THR A 398 23.97 14.78 4.13
C THR A 398 22.58 14.50 4.69
N LYS A 399 21.92 13.42 4.25
CA LYS A 399 20.49 13.16 4.47
C LYS A 399 19.55 14.24 3.90
N ILE A 400 20.07 15.10 3.04
CA ILE A 400 19.29 16.02 2.20
C ILE A 400 19.04 15.33 0.88
N TYR A 401 17.78 15.12 0.54
CA TYR A 401 17.39 14.44 -0.70
C TYR A 401 17.19 15.43 -1.84
N ILE A 402 17.39 14.98 -3.08
CA ILE A 402 17.22 15.81 -4.27
C ILE A 402 16.05 15.27 -5.12
N ASN A 403 15.04 16.11 -5.28
CA ASN A 403 13.96 15.86 -6.24
C ASN A 403 14.22 16.61 -7.54
N THR A 404 13.91 15.96 -8.66
CA THR A 404 14.05 16.57 -9.99
C THR A 404 12.77 17.28 -10.43
N ILE A 405 11.65 17.07 -9.76
CA ILE A 405 10.32 17.56 -10.12
C ILE A 405 9.77 18.33 -8.92
N SER A 406 9.37 19.59 -9.12
CA SER A 406 8.72 20.37 -8.07
C SER A 406 7.28 19.89 -7.84
N PRO A 407 6.69 20.16 -6.67
CA PRO A 407 5.28 19.88 -6.41
C PRO A 407 4.35 20.42 -7.51
N ALA A 408 4.50 21.70 -7.88
CA ALA A 408 3.74 22.32 -8.96
C ALA A 408 3.93 21.62 -10.31
N SER A 409 5.17 21.24 -10.65
CA SER A 409 5.46 20.52 -11.90
C SER A 409 4.86 19.12 -11.93
N LEU A 410 4.80 18.43 -10.79
CA LEU A 410 4.14 17.13 -10.69
C LEU A 410 2.62 17.28 -10.83
N CYS A 411 2.03 18.28 -10.17
CA CYS A 411 0.61 18.59 -10.28
C CYS A 411 0.20 18.83 -11.74
N ALA A 412 0.95 19.70 -12.44
CA ALA A 412 0.74 20.01 -13.86
C ALA A 412 0.87 18.81 -14.80
N ARG A 413 1.58 17.73 -14.40
CA ARG A 413 1.68 16.49 -15.17
C ARG A 413 0.54 15.52 -14.90
N LEU A 414 0.09 15.44 -13.66
CA LEU A 414 -0.91 14.46 -13.25
C LEU A 414 -2.34 14.93 -13.52
N LEU A 415 -2.64 16.22 -13.34
CA LEU A 415 -3.99 16.74 -13.49
C LEU A 415 -4.58 16.52 -14.91
N PRO A 416 -3.85 16.77 -16.02
CA PRO A 416 -4.37 16.44 -17.36
C PRO A 416 -4.67 14.95 -17.53
N ARG A 417 -3.84 14.07 -16.96
CA ARG A 417 -4.05 12.61 -17.04
C ARG A 417 -5.27 12.15 -16.24
N LEU A 418 -5.58 12.81 -15.12
CA LEU A 418 -6.83 12.58 -14.37
C LEU A 418 -8.05 13.03 -15.17
N ILE A 419 -7.98 14.19 -15.83
CA ILE A 419 -9.06 14.71 -16.68
C ILE A 419 -9.35 13.75 -17.83
N ASP A 420 -8.30 13.26 -18.51
CA ASP A 420 -8.45 12.28 -19.59
C ASP A 420 -9.00 10.96 -19.06
N ALA A 421 -8.50 10.45 -17.93
CA ALA A 421 -9.01 9.24 -17.30
C ALA A 421 -10.49 9.35 -16.91
N ARG A 422 -10.95 10.53 -16.45
CA ARG A 422 -12.37 10.79 -16.17
C ARG A 422 -13.21 10.77 -17.44
N ARG A 423 -12.75 11.41 -18.52
CA ARG A 423 -13.43 11.40 -19.83
C ARG A 423 -13.55 10.01 -20.42
N GLU A 424 -12.56 9.16 -20.15
CA GLU A 424 -12.52 7.76 -20.58
C GLU A 424 -13.26 6.81 -19.62
N HIS A 425 -13.92 7.32 -18.57
CA HIS A 425 -14.60 6.53 -17.54
C HIS A 425 -13.70 5.49 -16.86
N ARG A 426 -12.40 5.79 -16.73
CA ARG A 426 -11.41 4.91 -16.07
C ARG A 426 -11.25 5.16 -14.58
N ILE A 427 -11.87 6.19 -14.03
CA ILE A 427 -11.89 6.52 -12.60
C ILE A 427 -13.33 6.67 -12.13
N ALA A 428 -13.54 6.62 -10.81
CA ALA A 428 -14.89 6.70 -10.25
C ALA A 428 -15.62 7.99 -10.65
N GLU A 429 -16.94 7.86 -10.85
CA GLU A 429 -17.80 9.01 -11.11
C GLU A 429 -17.88 9.92 -9.87
N GLY A 430 -18.16 11.21 -10.08
CA GLY A 430 -18.28 12.19 -9.00
C GLY A 430 -16.96 12.74 -8.46
N ILE A 431 -15.80 12.25 -8.92
CA ILE A 431 -14.49 12.84 -8.59
C ILE A 431 -14.40 14.25 -9.19
N ARG A 432 -14.25 15.24 -8.32
CA ARG A 432 -13.92 16.64 -8.65
C ARG A 432 -12.42 16.74 -8.87
N LEU A 433 -11.99 17.49 -9.89
CA LEU A 433 -10.58 17.60 -10.29
C LEU A 433 -10.07 19.04 -10.28
N GLY A 434 -8.85 19.25 -9.77
CA GLY A 434 -8.18 20.55 -9.77
C GLY A 434 -9.04 21.65 -9.17
N ASP A 435 -9.35 22.69 -9.96
CA ASP A 435 -10.15 23.85 -9.55
C ASP A 435 -11.62 23.50 -9.21
N GLU A 436 -12.11 22.32 -9.60
CA GLU A 436 -13.44 21.85 -9.20
C GLU A 436 -13.50 21.40 -7.73
N CYS A 437 -12.34 21.21 -7.09
CA CYS A 437 -12.21 20.81 -5.69
C CYS A 437 -12.47 22.01 -4.77
N ASP A 438 -13.75 22.32 -4.51
CA ASP A 438 -14.14 23.30 -3.50
C ASP A 438 -14.07 22.66 -2.10
N LEU A 439 -12.95 22.89 -1.39
CA LEU A 439 -12.70 22.34 -0.06
C LEU A 439 -12.53 23.46 0.98
N PRO A 440 -13.23 23.37 2.13
CA PRO A 440 -13.00 24.31 3.22
C PRO A 440 -11.64 24.03 3.90
N ARG A 441 -11.11 25.03 4.59
CA ARG A 441 -9.96 24.84 5.49
C ARG A 441 -10.33 23.94 6.65
N GLY A 442 -9.36 23.16 7.12
CA GLY A 442 -9.61 22.23 8.23
C GLY A 442 -10.44 21.00 7.83
N VAL A 443 -10.36 20.56 6.57
CA VAL A 443 -11.19 19.47 6.01
C VAL A 443 -10.97 18.11 6.71
N LEU A 444 -9.81 17.90 7.33
CA LEU A 444 -9.51 16.66 8.05
C LEU A 444 -10.16 16.70 9.44
N ARG A 445 -11.40 16.23 9.53
CA ARG A 445 -12.18 16.22 10.79
C ARG A 445 -11.53 15.37 11.89
N ALA A 446 -10.91 14.27 11.51
CA ALA A 446 -10.15 13.38 12.40
C ALA A 446 -8.83 13.97 12.92
N ALA A 447 -8.44 15.20 12.53
CA ALA A 447 -7.21 15.82 13.03
C ALA A 447 -7.39 16.53 14.38
N HIS A 448 -8.63 16.67 14.86
CA HIS A 448 -9.00 17.48 16.03
C HIS A 448 -9.51 16.68 17.22
#